data_AF-A0A8J8KLU3-F1
#
_entry.id   AF-A0A8J8KLU3-F1
#
_cell.length_a   1.000
_cell.length_b   1.000
_cell.length_c   1.000
_cell.angle_alpha   90.00
_cell.angle_beta   90.00
_cell.angle_gamma   90.00
#
_symmetry.space_group_name_H-M   'P 1'
#
loop_
_entity.id
_entity.type
_entity.pdbx_description
1 polymer ?
#
loop_
_entity_poly.entity_id
_entity_poly.type
_entity_poly.pdbx_seq_one_letter_code
_entity_poly.pdbx_strand_id
1 'polypeptide(L)'
;VYIVSSTFGGASGQGGVCSNGGALSSIGVSWVVLNSVLTHNRAIGKGANPARPGTPGGGSGGAIYTDGDRFTVTIAGSIVQDNRAAEGGGAVFFVSNDRTGTMTIENSTLRRNSSDGFETYPGIFFLGARPPTIIGPKPAR
;
A
#
# COMPACT_ATOMS: atom_id res chain seq x y z
N VAL A 1 -1.07 2.94 14.84
CA VAL A 1 -1.42 1.52 15.09
C VAL A 1 -0.24 0.66 14.70
N TYR A 2 0.05 -0.36 15.50
CA TYR A 2 1.13 -1.32 15.25
C TYR A 2 0.55 -2.62 14.69
N ILE A 3 1.17 -3.14 13.63
CA ILE A 3 0.93 -4.47 13.08
C ILE A 3 2.27 -5.19 13.18
N VAL A 4 2.34 -6.23 14.02
CA VAL A 4 3.61 -6.87 14.38
C VAL A 4 3.48 -8.36 14.18
N SER A 5 4.47 -8.98 13.51
CA SER A 5 4.55 -10.43 13.32
C SER A 5 3.25 -11.03 12.78
N SER A 6 2.58 -10.30 11.90
CA SER A 6 1.26 -10.63 11.37
C SER A 6 1.35 -11.08 9.92
N THR A 7 0.43 -11.96 9.50
CA THR A 7 0.35 -12.45 8.13
C THR A 7 -1.02 -12.15 7.53
N PHE A 8 -1.01 -11.40 6.43
CA PHE A 8 -2.15 -11.14 5.54
C PHE A 8 -1.82 -11.73 4.18
N GLY A 9 -2.26 -12.97 3.94
CA GLY A 9 -1.81 -13.79 2.82
C GLY A 9 -0.94 -14.95 3.27
N GLY A 10 0.18 -15.17 2.58
CA GLY A 10 1.13 -16.25 2.81
C GLY A 10 1.32 -17.12 1.58
N ALA A 11 0.25 -17.34 0.82
CA ALA A 11 0.27 -18.04 -0.46
C ALA A 11 -0.84 -17.53 -1.39
N SER A 12 -0.78 -17.95 -2.65
CA SER A 12 -1.86 -17.72 -3.61
C SER A 12 -3.19 -18.23 -3.06
N GLY A 13 -4.25 -17.41 -3.18
CA GLY A 13 -5.58 -17.70 -2.64
C GLY A 13 -5.79 -17.40 -1.16
N GLN A 14 -4.76 -16.99 -0.42
CA GLN A 14 -4.86 -16.63 1.01
C GLN A 14 -4.86 -15.12 1.28
N GLY A 15 -4.58 -14.30 0.26
CA GLY A 15 -4.62 -12.85 0.41
C GLY A 15 -6.04 -12.31 0.50
N GLY A 16 -6.21 -11.18 1.16
CA GLY A 16 -7.49 -10.49 1.25
C GLY A 16 -7.88 -9.82 -0.09
N VAL A 17 -9.19 -9.70 -0.30
CA VAL A 17 -9.78 -9.06 -1.48
C VAL A 17 -10.75 -8.00 -1.00
N CYS A 18 -10.50 -6.74 -1.34
CA CYS A 18 -11.32 -5.59 -0.93
C CYS A 18 -11.41 -4.56 -2.05
N SER A 19 -12.31 -3.57 -1.92
CA SER A 19 -12.37 -2.45 -2.87
C SER A 19 -11.07 -1.64 -2.88
N ASN A 20 -10.51 -1.35 -1.71
CA ASN A 20 -9.19 -0.74 -1.48
C ASN A 20 -8.49 -1.49 -0.34
N GLY A 21 -7.16 -1.55 -0.34
CA GLY A 21 -6.40 -2.06 0.80
C GLY A 21 -6.70 -3.52 1.12
N GLY A 22 -6.25 -4.46 0.28
CA GLY A 22 -6.58 -5.87 0.44
C GLY A 22 -6.11 -6.50 1.76
N ALA A 23 -5.08 -5.93 2.40
CA ALA A 23 -4.66 -6.30 3.76
C ALA A 23 -5.02 -5.23 4.79
N LEU A 24 -4.55 -3.98 4.58
CA LEU A 24 -4.74 -2.87 5.51
C LEU A 24 -5.35 -1.67 4.77
N SER A 25 -6.32 -1.01 5.40
CA SER A 25 -6.96 0.18 4.86
C SER A 25 -7.33 1.16 5.97
N SER A 26 -7.10 2.46 5.74
CA SER A 26 -7.47 3.49 6.72
C SER A 26 -7.58 4.88 6.11
N ILE A 27 -8.30 5.77 6.82
CA ILE A 27 -8.30 7.22 6.61
C ILE A 27 -7.80 7.89 7.90
N GLY A 28 -6.77 8.74 7.81
CA GLY A 28 -6.23 9.52 8.93
C GLY A 28 -5.45 8.73 9.98
N VAL A 29 -5.00 7.50 9.67
CA VAL A 29 -4.32 6.62 10.63
C VAL A 29 -2.84 6.47 10.28
N SER A 30 -1.98 6.57 11.30
CA SER A 30 -0.56 6.23 11.16
C SER A 30 -0.32 4.74 11.44
N TRP A 31 0.42 4.09 10.56
CA TRP A 31 0.75 2.66 10.64
C TRP A 31 2.23 2.44 10.91
N VAL A 32 2.52 1.46 11.77
CA VAL A 32 3.86 0.87 11.93
C VAL A 32 3.72 -0.64 11.73
N VAL A 33 4.19 -1.13 10.59
CA VAL A 33 4.12 -2.54 10.17
C VAL A 33 5.51 -3.14 10.37
N LEU A 34 5.63 -4.09 11.30
CA LEU A 34 6.90 -4.68 11.72
C LEU A 34 6.88 -6.19 11.51
N ASN A 35 7.93 -6.73 10.89
CA ASN A 35 8.17 -8.17 10.78
C ASN A 35 6.95 -8.96 10.26
N SER A 36 6.21 -8.38 9.32
CA SER A 36 4.92 -8.90 8.87
C SER A 36 4.96 -9.33 7.40
N VAL A 37 4.02 -10.18 7.02
CA VAL A 37 3.89 -10.73 5.66
C VAL A 37 2.57 -10.26 5.06
N LEU A 38 2.62 -9.40 4.04
CA LEU A 38 1.46 -8.89 3.31
C LEU A 38 1.57 -9.33 1.86
N THR A 39 0.93 -10.44 1.50
CA THR A 39 1.12 -11.04 0.17
C THR A 39 -0.16 -11.50 -0.49
N HIS A 40 -0.17 -11.53 -1.82
CA HIS A 40 -1.29 -12.04 -2.62
C HIS A 40 -2.62 -11.28 -2.40
N ASN A 41 -2.58 -10.09 -1.80
CA ASN A 41 -3.76 -9.27 -1.55
C ASN A 41 -4.18 -8.52 -2.82
N ARG A 42 -5.48 -8.24 -2.95
CA ARG A 42 -6.05 -7.61 -4.14
C ARG A 42 -7.00 -6.47 -3.78
N ALA A 43 -6.73 -5.30 -4.36
CA ALA A 43 -7.70 -4.22 -4.44
C ALA A 43 -8.44 -4.31 -5.78
N ILE A 44 -9.74 -4.61 -5.74
CA ILE A 44 -10.57 -4.90 -6.93
C ILE A 44 -11.60 -3.82 -7.25
N GLY A 45 -11.65 -2.73 -6.46
CA GLY A 45 -12.49 -1.58 -6.77
C GLY A 45 -12.12 -0.94 -8.10
N LYS A 46 -12.96 -0.02 -8.57
CA LYS A 46 -12.78 0.64 -9.87
C LYS A 46 -13.17 2.09 -9.75
N GLY A 47 -12.31 2.99 -10.22
CA GLY A 47 -12.59 4.41 -10.20
C GLY A 47 -11.59 5.28 -9.45
N ALA A 48 -10.59 4.68 -8.80
CA ALA A 48 -9.62 5.39 -7.95
C ALA A 48 -10.28 6.16 -6.78
N ASN A 49 -9.48 6.99 -6.11
CA ASN A 49 -9.94 7.94 -5.10
C ASN A 49 -9.27 9.32 -5.36
N PRO A 50 -10.04 10.40 -5.60
CA PRO A 50 -11.51 10.44 -5.71
C PRO A 50 -12.04 9.59 -6.87
N ALA A 51 -13.29 9.14 -6.75
CA ALA A 51 -13.92 8.28 -7.75
C ALA A 51 -14.09 9.03 -9.09
N ARG A 52 -13.64 8.41 -10.19
CA ARG A 52 -13.88 8.89 -11.56
C ARG A 52 -15.39 8.89 -11.87
N PRO A 53 -15.89 9.81 -12.71
CA PRO A 53 -17.30 9.86 -13.08
C PRO A 53 -17.83 8.51 -13.58
N GLY A 54 -19.00 8.10 -13.07
CA GLY A 54 -19.66 6.84 -13.45
C GLY A 54 -19.02 5.58 -12.88
N THR A 55 -18.15 5.67 -11.88
CA THR A 55 -17.52 4.52 -11.21
C THR A 55 -17.82 4.49 -9.70
N PRO A 56 -17.87 3.30 -9.06
CA PRO A 56 -18.09 3.20 -7.61
C PRO A 56 -16.93 3.73 -6.75
N GLY A 57 -15.74 3.91 -7.32
CA GLY A 57 -14.52 4.26 -6.60
C GLY A 57 -13.72 3.04 -6.12
N GLY A 58 -12.47 3.30 -5.75
CA GLY A 58 -11.54 2.31 -5.22
C GLY A 58 -10.62 1.68 -6.26
N GLY A 59 -10.05 0.51 -5.95
CA GLY A 59 -9.07 -0.20 -6.77
C GLY A 59 -7.62 0.08 -6.37
N SER A 60 -7.40 0.78 -5.25
CA SER A 60 -6.08 1.26 -4.86
C SER A 60 -5.55 0.56 -3.61
N GLY A 61 -4.22 0.40 -3.54
CA GLY A 61 -3.54 -0.21 -2.40
C GLY A 61 -3.76 -1.72 -2.35
N GLY A 62 -3.07 -2.49 -3.18
CA GLY A 62 -3.28 -3.94 -3.23
C GLY A 62 -3.05 -4.61 -1.87
N ALA A 63 -1.96 -4.24 -1.17
CA ALA A 63 -1.78 -4.57 0.24
C ALA A 63 -2.27 -3.46 1.17
N ILE A 64 -1.72 -2.26 1.06
CA ILE A 64 -1.98 -1.15 1.99
C ILE A 64 -2.62 0.02 1.25
N TYR A 65 -3.76 0.49 1.75
CA TYR A 65 -4.39 1.73 1.34
C TYR A 65 -4.41 2.74 2.49
N THR A 66 -3.95 3.96 2.23
CA THR A 66 -3.98 5.07 3.19
C THR A 66 -4.32 6.40 2.53
N ASP A 67 -5.19 7.14 3.18
CA ASP A 67 -5.62 8.51 2.86
C ASP A 67 -5.70 9.34 4.16
N GLY A 68 -5.69 10.66 4.10
CA GLY A 68 -5.82 11.58 5.22
C GLY A 68 -4.96 12.82 5.03
N ASP A 69 -4.91 13.70 6.03
CA ASP A 69 -4.02 14.87 5.99
C ASP A 69 -2.63 14.49 6.52
N ARG A 70 -2.44 14.57 7.84
CA ARG A 70 -1.16 14.28 8.50
C ARG A 70 -1.14 12.89 9.11
N PHE A 71 -0.40 11.97 8.49
CA PHE A 71 -0.14 10.64 9.03
C PHE A 71 1.19 10.07 8.52
N THR A 72 1.63 8.98 9.14
CA THR A 72 2.86 8.29 8.75
C THR A 72 2.64 6.81 8.51
N VAL A 73 3.38 6.23 7.56
CA VAL A 73 3.46 4.78 7.36
C VAL A 73 4.92 4.34 7.49
N THR A 74 5.19 3.40 8.38
CA THR A 74 6.48 2.73 8.49
C THR A 74 6.31 1.25 8.21
N ILE A 75 7.12 0.70 7.31
CA ILE A 75 7.18 -0.73 6.99
C ILE A 75 8.60 -1.19 7.27
N ALA A 76 8.80 -2.01 8.29
CA ALA A 76 10.12 -2.47 8.72
C ALA A 76 10.20 -4.00 8.83
N GLY A 77 11.31 -4.59 8.38
CA GLY A 77 11.56 -6.04 8.48
C GLY A 77 10.50 -6.92 7.81
N SER A 78 9.72 -6.37 6.87
CA SER A 78 8.48 -6.99 6.38
C SER A 78 8.59 -7.45 4.93
N ILE A 79 7.68 -8.34 4.53
CA ILE A 79 7.56 -8.85 3.17
C ILE A 79 6.23 -8.37 2.58
N VAL A 80 6.30 -7.59 1.51
CA VAL A 80 5.13 -7.12 0.75
C VAL A 80 5.30 -7.54 -0.71
N GLN A 81 4.67 -8.65 -1.11
CA GLN A 81 4.87 -9.21 -2.46
C GLN A 81 3.59 -9.77 -3.08
N ASP A 82 3.58 -9.84 -4.41
CA ASP A 82 2.53 -10.51 -5.18
C ASP A 82 1.13 -9.90 -4.97
N ASN A 83 1.08 -8.64 -4.53
CA ASN A 83 -0.17 -7.92 -4.35
C ASN A 83 -0.57 -7.20 -5.64
N ARG A 84 -1.87 -6.97 -5.84
CA ARG A 84 -2.38 -6.31 -7.06
C ARG A 84 -3.40 -5.24 -6.73
N ALA A 85 -3.27 -4.09 -7.38
CA ALA A 85 -4.26 -3.02 -7.38
C ALA A 85 -4.81 -2.85 -8.79
N ALA A 86 -6.12 -2.89 -8.95
CA ALA A 86 -6.79 -2.63 -10.23
C ALA A 86 -6.60 -1.19 -10.73
N GLU A 87 -6.28 -0.27 -9.82
CA GLU A 87 -5.93 1.12 -10.12
C GLU A 87 -4.48 1.38 -9.66
N GLY A 88 -4.28 1.96 -8.47
CA GLY A 88 -2.97 2.46 -8.05
C GLY A 88 -2.34 1.79 -6.85
N GLY A 89 -1.03 1.57 -6.91
CA GLY A 89 -0.21 1.12 -5.78
C GLY A 89 -0.49 -0.33 -5.36
N GLY A 90 0.00 -1.31 -6.13
CA GLY A 90 -0.13 -2.73 -5.79
C GLY A 90 0.36 -3.10 -4.38
N ALA A 91 1.47 -2.50 -3.94
CA ALA A 91 1.98 -2.62 -2.58
C ALA A 91 1.30 -1.59 -1.68
N VAL A 92 1.49 -0.30 -1.97
CA VAL A 92 1.01 0.79 -1.12
C VAL A 92 0.39 1.89 -1.97
N PHE A 93 -0.81 2.31 -1.59
CA PHE A 93 -1.39 3.58 -1.99
C PHE A 93 -1.36 4.52 -0.78
N PHE A 94 -0.66 5.64 -0.93
CA PHE A 94 -0.46 6.64 0.11
C PHE A 94 -0.82 8.01 -0.44
N VAL A 95 -1.85 8.63 0.14
CA VAL A 95 -2.23 10.02 -0.15
C VAL A 95 -2.33 10.80 1.14
N SER A 96 -1.47 11.80 1.29
CA SER A 96 -1.61 12.86 2.28
C SER A 96 -2.14 14.10 1.56
N ASN A 97 -3.38 14.49 1.87
CA ASN A 97 -4.12 15.52 1.13
C ASN A 97 -3.47 16.89 1.24
N ASP A 98 -2.89 17.21 2.41
CA ASP A 98 -2.17 18.45 2.68
C ASP A 98 -0.65 18.36 2.42
N ARG A 99 -0.18 17.21 1.91
CA ARG A 99 1.25 16.89 1.67
C ARG A 99 2.11 17.04 2.92
N THR A 100 1.61 16.69 4.10
CA THR A 100 2.40 16.65 5.34
C THR A 100 2.81 15.25 5.79
N GLY A 101 2.15 14.21 5.28
CA GLY A 101 2.40 12.82 5.63
C GLY A 101 3.69 12.25 5.02
N THR A 102 4.26 11.26 5.70
CA THR A 102 5.55 10.65 5.30
C THR A 102 5.51 9.13 5.35
N MET A 103 6.28 8.48 4.47
CA MET A 103 6.44 7.03 4.48
C MET A 103 7.91 6.63 4.58
N THR A 104 8.17 5.59 5.38
CA THR A 104 9.48 4.95 5.53
C THR A 104 9.37 3.45 5.25
N ILE A 105 10.30 2.94 4.45
CA ILE A 105 10.48 1.51 4.20
C ILE A 105 11.88 1.14 4.67
N GLU A 106 11.98 0.24 5.62
CA GLU A 106 13.23 -0.14 6.26
C GLU A 106 13.42 -1.66 6.20
N ASN A 107 14.56 -2.12 5.67
CA ASN A 107 14.96 -3.53 5.68
C ASN A 107 13.83 -4.50 5.29
N SER A 108 13.04 -4.11 4.29
CA SER A 108 11.81 -4.81 3.87
C SER A 108 11.89 -5.19 2.40
N THR A 109 11.24 -6.29 2.03
CA THR A 109 11.14 -6.72 0.63
C THR A 109 9.82 -6.27 0.04
N LEU A 110 9.87 -5.39 -0.95
CA LEU A 110 8.75 -5.04 -1.81
C LEU A 110 9.07 -5.51 -3.23
N ARG A 111 8.32 -6.48 -3.78
CA ARG A 111 8.55 -7.01 -5.13
C ARG A 111 7.28 -7.57 -5.76
N ARG A 112 7.19 -7.56 -7.09
CA ARG A 112 6.07 -8.15 -7.84
C ARG A 112 4.69 -7.66 -7.38
N ASN A 113 4.60 -6.39 -7.02
CA ASN A 113 3.32 -5.77 -6.69
C ASN A 113 2.83 -4.99 -7.91
N SER A 114 1.71 -5.42 -8.51
CA SER A 114 1.19 -4.83 -9.75
C SER A 114 0.24 -3.68 -9.47
N SER A 115 0.48 -2.54 -10.12
CA SER A 115 -0.48 -1.44 -10.24
C SER A 115 -0.97 -1.40 -11.69
N ASP A 116 -2.23 -1.75 -11.93
CA ASP A 116 -2.74 -1.88 -13.30
C ASP A 116 -3.05 -0.53 -13.95
N GLY A 117 -3.27 0.51 -13.15
CA GLY A 117 -3.58 1.86 -13.61
C GLY A 117 -2.41 2.83 -13.46
N PHE A 118 -1.94 3.06 -12.23
CA PHE A 118 -0.97 4.13 -11.97
C PHE A 118 -0.10 3.90 -10.72
N GLU A 119 1.09 4.46 -10.73
CA GLU A 119 2.02 4.45 -9.60
C GLU A 119 3.06 5.56 -9.74
N THR A 120 3.70 5.96 -8.65
CA THR A 120 4.81 6.93 -8.64
C THR A 120 6.17 6.26 -8.43
N TYR A 121 6.16 5.05 -7.89
CA TYR A 121 7.29 4.14 -7.76
C TYR A 121 6.81 2.72 -8.05
N PRO A 122 7.68 1.75 -8.38
CA PRO A 122 7.26 0.36 -8.62
C PRO A 122 6.39 -0.21 -7.49
N GLY A 123 5.14 -0.54 -7.81
CA GLY A 123 4.14 -1.04 -6.87
C GLY A 123 3.61 -0.01 -5.85
N ILE A 124 4.01 1.26 -5.91
CA ILE A 124 3.64 2.27 -4.92
C ILE A 124 3.12 3.52 -5.61
N PHE A 125 1.93 3.96 -5.22
CA PHE A 125 1.47 5.32 -5.46
C PHE A 125 1.64 6.15 -4.18
N PHE A 126 2.43 7.22 -4.26
CA PHE A 126 2.74 8.05 -3.10
C PHE A 126 2.59 9.54 -3.42
N LEU A 127 1.69 10.20 -2.68
CA LEU A 127 1.55 11.64 -2.61
C LEU A 127 1.70 12.07 -1.15
N GLY A 128 2.89 12.52 -0.76
CA GLY A 128 3.17 13.02 0.59
C GLY A 128 4.17 14.16 0.58
N ALA A 129 4.73 14.46 1.75
CA ALA A 129 5.59 15.62 1.97
C ALA A 129 6.91 15.60 1.20
N ARG A 130 7.46 14.40 1.00
CA ARG A 130 8.74 14.16 0.32
C ARG A 130 8.82 12.71 -0.11
N PRO A 131 9.71 12.34 -1.06
CA PRO A 131 9.90 10.96 -1.48
C PRO A 131 9.99 9.99 -0.28
N PRO A 132 9.45 8.75 -0.40
CA PRO A 132 9.54 7.76 0.66
C PRO A 132 10.99 7.54 1.07
N THR A 133 11.23 7.47 2.38
CA THR A 133 12.56 7.17 2.92
C THR A 133 12.79 5.67 2.83
N ILE A 134 13.87 5.25 2.16
CA ILE A 134 14.22 3.84 1.99
C ILE A 134 15.54 3.58 2.71
N ILE A 135 15.52 2.66 3.67
CA ILE A 135 16.69 2.28 4.49
C ILE A 135 16.93 0.78 4.30
N GLY A 136 18.14 0.39 3.91
CA GLY A 136 18.49 -1.00 3.60
C GLY A 136 18.57 -1.30 2.09
N PRO A 137 18.62 -2.58 1.68
CA PRO A 137 18.76 -2.95 0.27
C PRO A 137 17.57 -2.43 -0.56
N LYS A 138 17.84 -1.85 -1.75
CA LYS A 138 16.80 -1.28 -2.62
C LYS A 138 15.74 -2.33 -2.97
N PRO A 139 14.45 -1.96 -3.06
CA PRO A 139 13.40 -2.83 -3.57
C PRO A 139 13.75 -3.38 -4.95
N ALA A 140 13.71 -4.69 -5.12
CA ALA A 140 13.89 -5.34 -6.42
C ALA A 140 12.59 -5.22 -7.23
N ARG A 141 12.71 -4.94 -8.53
CA ARG A 141 11.57 -4.79 -9.46
C ARG A 141 10.68 -6.03 -9.47
#